data_AF-A0A6A3CWP7-F1
#
_entry.id   AF-A0A6A3CWP7-F1
#
_cell.length_a   1.000
_cell.length_b   1.000
_cell.length_c   1.000
_cell.angle_alpha   90.00
_cell.angle_beta   90.00
_cell.angle_gamma   90.00
#
_symmetry.space_group_name_H-M   'P 1'
#
loop_
_entity.id
_entity.type
_entity.pdbx_description
1 polymer ?
#
loop_
_entity_poly.entity_id
_entity_poly.type
_entity_poly.pdbx_seq_one_letter_code
_entity_poly.pdbx_strand_id
1 'polypeptide(L)'
;MSSPVASAFSNWYGEECCEWEGVECDATRTRIHSICFHCLREKSDGEVEPWYPNATLFGQFEELQELELPGNHIGGFVSIHAFRELKQLQKLDLHDNSIHNGSNLCWSNSPSLYFLDLSSNNLHGNIPDCLCHNLVLKELILFDSDLFGSINLRLGKMVSLQHLDLSDNHFNGSFHSLPISNLTNIESLVLSRNEFHGIISLCIFANLSRLSELGISFNHMVVESERDSPSYRPYFSLNTLRLCGCNLKNNTGSVSRQERLDLQRSNDLSGELSTYLPVLPKLKALLLNRNRFKGRIPSQICQMRELYVLDLSRNGLSGDIPDCIDNITSWTDSSYGGYLQTASWNAIDITPHIYSARYVSYSKGIDVSSNKLSGQIPIQMTQLTEILWLNMSNNLLIGQIPSSLGNLRGVESLDLSHNLLIGQIPSSMGNLRVVESLDLSHNNLSGWVPPELTELASLFF
;
A
#
# COMPACT_ATOMS: atom_id res chain seq x y z
N MET A 1 -6.72 43.75 -11.19
CA MET A 1 -6.45 42.65 -10.26
C MET A 1 -5.93 41.50 -11.10
N SER A 2 -4.65 41.22 -10.96
CA SER A 2 -3.83 40.33 -11.79
C SER A 2 -4.26 38.87 -11.64
N SER A 3 -4.37 38.19 -12.77
CA SER A 3 -4.66 36.75 -12.89
C SER A 3 -3.52 35.89 -12.31
N PRO A 4 -3.78 34.73 -11.69
CA PRO A 4 -2.74 33.83 -11.16
C PRO A 4 -1.92 33.11 -12.26
N VAL A 5 -2.24 33.32 -13.54
CA VAL A 5 -1.71 32.51 -14.65
C VAL A 5 -0.32 32.95 -15.14
N ALA A 6 0.40 33.80 -14.38
CA ALA A 6 1.71 34.29 -14.83
C ALA A 6 2.83 34.37 -13.77
N SER A 7 2.63 34.12 -12.47
CA SER A 7 3.56 34.66 -11.46
C SER A 7 4.24 33.69 -10.50
N ALA A 8 4.08 32.37 -10.60
CA ALA A 8 4.74 31.50 -9.62
C ALA A 8 6.28 31.52 -9.74
N PHE A 9 6.86 31.75 -10.93
CA PHE A 9 8.32 31.64 -11.17
C PHE A 9 8.96 32.73 -12.06
N SER A 10 8.17 33.60 -12.70
CA SER A 10 8.67 34.64 -13.63
C SER A 10 9.18 35.91 -12.92
N ASN A 11 8.76 36.12 -11.66
CA ASN A 11 9.10 37.30 -10.85
C ASN A 11 10.20 37.04 -9.80
N TRP A 12 10.94 35.92 -9.88
CA TRP A 12 11.95 35.56 -8.87
C TRP A 12 13.19 36.44 -8.84
N TYR A 13 13.34 37.33 -9.80
CA TYR A 13 14.48 38.23 -9.89
C TYR A 13 14.27 39.47 -9.01
N GLY A 14 15.01 39.54 -7.90
CA GLY A 14 15.14 40.76 -7.09
C GLY A 14 14.20 40.90 -5.89
N GLU A 15 13.44 39.86 -5.55
CA GLU A 15 12.60 39.82 -4.33
C GLU A 15 13.24 38.94 -3.23
N GLU A 16 12.88 39.18 -1.95
CA GLU A 16 13.31 38.33 -0.82
C GLU A 16 12.53 37.00 -0.84
N CYS A 17 13.03 36.00 -1.57
CA CYS A 17 12.41 34.68 -1.71
C CYS A 17 12.26 33.90 -0.39
N CYS A 18 13.03 34.26 0.66
CA CYS A 18 13.00 33.59 1.96
C CYS A 18 11.71 33.81 2.77
N GLU A 19 10.85 34.72 2.32
CA GLU A 19 9.53 34.96 2.93
C GLU A 19 8.41 34.20 2.21
N TRP A 20 8.72 33.42 1.17
CA TRP A 20 7.71 32.67 0.43
C TRP A 20 7.36 31.36 1.13
N GLU A 21 6.05 31.08 1.17
CA GLU A 21 5.55 29.80 1.65
C GLU A 21 6.15 28.66 0.82
N GLY A 22 6.80 27.70 1.48
CA GLY A 22 7.50 26.60 0.81
C GLY A 22 8.97 26.86 0.48
N VAL A 23 9.54 28.02 0.82
CA VAL A 23 10.98 28.29 0.66
C VAL A 23 11.65 28.34 2.04
N GLU A 24 12.66 27.52 2.25
CA GLU A 24 13.49 27.56 3.45
C GLU A 24 14.88 28.10 3.15
N CYS A 25 15.31 29.05 3.99
CA CYS A 25 16.61 29.68 3.91
C CYS A 25 17.44 29.43 5.16
N ASP A 26 18.76 29.61 5.01
CA ASP A 26 19.71 29.56 6.10
C ASP A 26 19.39 30.61 7.19
N ALA A 27 20.01 30.48 8.36
CA ALA A 27 19.77 31.36 9.51
C ALA A 27 20.04 32.85 9.20
N THR A 28 20.77 33.16 8.11
CA THR A 28 21.04 34.53 7.68
C THR A 28 20.02 35.07 6.68
N ARG A 29 19.10 34.23 6.19
CA ARG A 29 18.12 34.54 5.13
C ARG A 29 18.76 35.02 3.84
N THR A 30 20.00 34.62 3.59
CA THR A 30 20.72 35.00 2.37
C THR A 30 20.85 33.85 1.39
N ARG A 31 20.55 32.62 1.83
CA ARG A 31 20.77 31.40 1.03
C ARG A 31 19.60 30.45 1.15
N ILE A 32 19.04 30.04 0.02
CA ILE A 32 17.95 29.06 -0.06
C ILE A 32 18.53 27.65 0.01
N HIS A 33 18.01 26.79 0.90
CA HIS A 33 18.40 25.38 0.99
C HIS A 33 17.26 24.39 0.69
N SER A 34 15.99 24.78 0.82
CA SER A 34 14.84 23.94 0.47
C SER A 34 13.79 24.74 -0.29
N ILE A 35 13.21 24.13 -1.34
CA ILE A 35 12.06 24.64 -2.08
C ILE A 35 11.04 23.51 -2.18
N CYS A 36 9.85 23.72 -1.62
CA CYS A 36 8.74 22.78 -1.64
C CYS A 36 7.45 23.47 -2.06
N PHE A 37 6.98 23.13 -3.27
CA PHE A 37 5.76 23.68 -3.85
C PHE A 37 4.84 22.56 -4.29
N HIS A 38 3.86 22.22 -3.46
CA HIS A 38 2.88 21.19 -3.75
C HIS A 38 1.66 21.78 -4.48
N CYS A 39 1.29 21.19 -5.61
CA CYS A 39 0.01 21.44 -6.27
C CYS A 39 -0.34 22.92 -6.59
N LEU A 40 0.67 23.78 -6.79
CA LEU A 40 0.43 25.22 -7.05
C LEU A 40 -0.31 25.50 -8.37
N ARG A 41 -0.35 24.52 -9.27
CA ARG A 41 -1.06 24.59 -10.56
C ARG A 41 -2.31 23.69 -10.61
N GLU A 42 -2.94 23.42 -9.47
CA GLU A 42 -4.21 22.66 -9.40
C GLU A 42 -5.38 23.38 -10.11
N LYS A 43 -6.34 22.57 -10.60
CA LYS A 43 -7.47 23.02 -11.43
C LYS A 43 -8.73 23.30 -10.64
N SER A 44 -9.47 24.30 -11.14
CA SER A 44 -10.92 24.44 -11.01
C SER A 44 -11.61 24.24 -12.39
N ASP A 45 -11.57 23.04 -12.98
CA ASP A 45 -12.43 22.61 -14.13
C ASP A 45 -11.92 22.76 -15.61
N GLY A 46 -10.67 22.42 -15.96
CA GLY A 46 -10.22 22.37 -17.39
C GLY A 46 -9.05 21.41 -17.67
N GLU A 47 -8.52 21.25 -18.90
CA GLU A 47 -7.21 20.59 -19.16
C GLU A 47 -6.07 21.61 -18.97
N VAL A 48 -5.10 21.35 -18.09
CA VAL A 48 -3.95 22.23 -17.85
C VAL A 48 -2.83 21.70 -18.72
N GLU A 49 -2.35 22.52 -19.64
CA GLU A 49 -1.21 22.18 -20.47
C GLU A 49 0.03 21.92 -19.62
N PRO A 50 0.88 20.95 -20.02
CA PRO A 50 2.15 20.69 -19.35
C PRO A 50 3.00 21.95 -19.28
N TRP A 51 3.55 22.23 -18.10
CA TRP A 51 4.42 23.37 -17.87
C TRP A 51 5.88 22.98 -18.00
N TYR A 52 6.65 23.84 -18.66
CA TYR A 52 8.08 23.64 -18.89
C TYR A 52 8.91 24.73 -18.18
N PRO A 53 9.12 24.62 -16.85
CA PRO A 53 9.97 25.53 -16.10
C PRO A 53 11.39 25.62 -16.68
N ASN A 54 11.99 26.81 -16.59
CA ASN A 54 13.39 26.97 -16.93
C ASN A 54 14.26 26.54 -15.75
N ALA A 55 15.03 25.47 -15.91
CA ALA A 55 15.88 24.91 -14.86
C ALA A 55 16.97 25.89 -14.39
N THR A 56 17.33 26.90 -15.18
CA THR A 56 18.30 27.94 -14.75
C THR A 56 17.80 28.75 -13.56
N LEU A 57 16.48 28.81 -13.31
CA LEU A 57 15.93 29.47 -12.13
C LEU A 57 16.40 28.80 -10.84
N PHE A 58 16.39 27.47 -10.83
CA PHE A 58 16.87 26.70 -9.68
C PHE A 58 18.39 26.67 -9.63
N GLY A 59 19.05 26.54 -10.80
CA GLY A 59 20.51 26.46 -10.90
C GLY A 59 21.29 27.66 -10.32
N GLN A 60 20.62 28.77 -9.99
CA GLN A 60 21.22 29.91 -9.30
C GLN A 60 21.38 29.70 -7.79
N PHE A 61 20.65 28.75 -7.21
CA PHE A 61 20.69 28.46 -5.78
C PHE A 61 21.77 27.39 -5.51
N GLU A 62 23.04 27.81 -5.45
CA GLU A 62 24.20 26.92 -5.32
C GLU A 62 24.16 26.03 -4.05
N GLU A 63 23.43 26.45 -3.02
CA GLU A 63 23.28 25.75 -1.74
C GLU A 63 21.95 24.99 -1.60
N LEU A 64 21.16 24.92 -2.67
CA LEU A 64 19.90 24.18 -2.68
C LEU A 64 20.15 22.69 -2.42
N GLN A 65 19.54 22.16 -1.36
CA GLN A 65 19.62 20.77 -0.93
C GLN A 65 18.36 20.00 -1.30
N GLU A 66 17.20 20.64 -1.25
CA GLU A 66 15.92 19.99 -1.49
C GLU A 66 15.11 20.77 -2.52
N LEU A 67 14.61 20.07 -3.53
CA LEU A 67 13.70 20.62 -4.54
C LEU A 67 12.52 19.67 -4.71
N GLU A 68 11.35 20.11 -4.27
CA GLU A 68 10.12 19.34 -4.29
C GLU A 68 9.04 20.13 -5.03
N LEU A 69 8.62 19.64 -6.20
CA LEU A 69 7.61 20.28 -7.04
C LEU A 69 6.46 19.33 -7.46
N PRO A 70 5.87 18.54 -6.55
CA PRO A 70 4.83 17.58 -6.91
C PRO A 70 3.50 18.23 -7.32
N GLY A 71 2.75 17.58 -8.21
CA GLY A 71 1.39 18.01 -8.59
C GLY A 71 1.32 19.26 -9.49
N ASN A 72 2.45 19.75 -10.03
CA ASN A 72 2.51 21.01 -10.76
C ASN A 72 2.30 20.89 -12.28
N HIS A 73 1.97 19.69 -12.76
CA HIS A 73 1.81 19.38 -14.19
C HIS A 73 3.08 19.76 -15.01
N ILE A 74 4.26 19.50 -14.47
CA ILE A 74 5.55 19.76 -15.14
C ILE A 74 5.71 18.74 -16.27
N GLY A 75 5.81 19.19 -17.53
CA GLY A 75 6.06 18.34 -18.70
C GLY A 75 7.53 18.01 -18.96
N GLY A 76 8.42 18.74 -18.30
CA GLY A 76 9.87 18.70 -18.45
C GLY A 76 10.47 20.07 -18.12
N PHE A 77 11.76 20.28 -18.37
CA PHE A 77 12.40 21.58 -18.12
C PHE A 77 13.10 22.11 -19.36
N VAL A 78 13.02 23.43 -19.54
CA VAL A 78 13.90 24.16 -20.47
C VAL A 78 15.27 24.30 -19.81
N SER A 79 16.36 24.21 -20.60
CA SER A 79 17.74 24.32 -20.11
C SER A 79 18.09 23.33 -18.99
N ILE A 80 17.55 22.11 -19.08
CA ILE A 80 17.66 21.05 -18.07
C ILE A 80 19.08 20.77 -17.55
N HIS A 81 20.11 21.06 -18.35
CA HIS A 81 21.51 20.92 -17.96
C HIS A 81 21.89 21.81 -16.76
N ALA A 82 21.12 22.87 -16.45
CA ALA A 82 21.33 23.71 -15.28
C ALA A 82 21.24 22.96 -13.95
N PHE A 83 20.52 21.82 -13.89
CA PHE A 83 20.52 20.98 -12.69
C PHE A 83 21.88 20.37 -12.36
N ARG A 84 22.85 20.37 -13.29
CA ARG A 84 24.24 19.96 -13.02
C ARG A 84 25.01 20.91 -12.11
N GLU A 85 24.52 22.15 -11.98
CA GLU A 85 25.10 23.18 -11.11
C GLU A 85 24.67 23.00 -9.65
N LEU A 86 23.60 22.26 -9.38
CA LEU A 86 23.11 21.97 -8.04
C LEU A 86 23.94 20.89 -7.34
N LYS A 87 25.18 21.22 -6.96
CA LYS A 87 26.15 20.29 -6.35
C LYS A 87 25.71 19.79 -4.96
N GLN A 88 24.89 20.57 -4.26
CA GLN A 88 24.42 20.27 -2.91
C GLN A 88 23.06 19.55 -2.90
N LEU A 89 22.44 19.35 -4.07
CA LEU A 89 21.12 18.74 -4.15
C LEU A 89 21.16 17.30 -3.63
N GLN A 90 20.35 17.08 -2.61
CA GLN A 90 20.23 15.88 -1.79
C GLN A 90 18.90 15.18 -2.02
N LYS A 91 17.82 15.95 -2.16
CA LYS A 91 16.46 15.46 -2.41
C LYS A 91 15.88 16.13 -3.65
N LEU A 92 15.40 15.32 -4.58
CA LEU A 92 14.62 15.77 -5.73
C LEU A 92 13.31 15.00 -5.77
N ASP A 93 12.20 15.71 -5.58
CA ASP A 93 10.86 15.16 -5.66
C ASP A 93 10.06 15.88 -6.76
N LEU A 94 9.67 15.11 -7.78
CA LEU A 94 8.90 15.57 -8.91
C LEU A 94 7.70 14.64 -9.18
N HIS A 95 7.20 13.94 -8.15
CA HIS A 95 6.06 13.02 -8.31
C HIS A 95 4.78 13.74 -8.78
N ASP A 96 3.85 12.98 -9.35
CA ASP A 96 2.54 13.48 -9.82
C ASP A 96 2.68 14.70 -10.76
N ASN A 97 3.46 14.52 -11.82
CA ASN A 97 3.69 15.52 -12.85
C ASN A 97 3.44 14.90 -14.23
N SER A 98 3.82 15.58 -15.31
CA SER A 98 3.64 15.12 -16.68
C SER A 98 4.97 14.93 -17.40
N ILE A 99 6.05 14.65 -16.66
CA ILE A 99 7.41 14.61 -17.21
C ILE A 99 7.49 13.47 -18.22
N HIS A 100 7.85 13.82 -19.45
CA HIS A 100 8.03 12.84 -20.51
C HIS A 100 9.49 12.37 -20.63
N ASN A 101 9.66 11.15 -21.15
CA ASN A 101 10.92 10.56 -21.62
C ASN A 101 11.95 10.24 -20.52
N GLY A 102 12.09 8.98 -20.14
CA GLY A 102 13.00 8.48 -19.10
C GLY A 102 14.51 8.71 -19.35
N SER A 103 14.95 9.09 -20.57
CA SER A 103 16.36 9.52 -20.78
C SER A 103 16.73 10.77 -19.97
N ASN A 104 15.72 11.50 -19.52
CA ASN A 104 15.82 12.61 -18.61
C ASN A 104 16.20 12.20 -17.16
N LEU A 105 16.17 10.93 -16.78
CA LEU A 105 16.67 10.50 -15.46
C LEU A 105 18.15 10.85 -15.21
N CYS A 106 18.91 11.27 -16.23
CA CYS A 106 20.31 11.70 -16.12
C CYS A 106 20.54 13.13 -15.58
N TRP A 107 19.52 13.83 -15.06
CA TRP A 107 19.57 15.28 -14.81
C TRP A 107 20.62 15.74 -13.82
N SER A 108 20.97 14.91 -12.85
CA SER A 108 22.04 15.21 -11.93
C SER A 108 23.06 14.09 -11.95
N ASN A 109 24.28 14.42 -12.40
CA ASN A 109 25.45 13.78 -11.84
C ASN A 109 25.75 14.44 -10.48
N SER A 110 24.71 14.63 -9.65
CA SER A 110 24.85 15.22 -8.31
C SER A 110 25.45 14.12 -7.43
N PRO A 111 26.69 14.31 -6.93
CA PRO A 111 27.31 13.34 -6.05
C PRO A 111 26.64 13.28 -4.67
N SER A 112 25.66 14.15 -4.40
CA SER A 112 25.02 14.33 -3.10
C SER A 112 23.57 13.82 -3.05
N LEU A 113 22.98 13.47 -4.20
CA LEU A 113 21.56 13.11 -4.31
C LEU A 113 21.30 11.74 -3.68
N TYR A 114 20.63 11.71 -2.53
CA TYR A 114 20.28 10.48 -1.82
C TYR A 114 18.81 10.06 -2.04
N PHE A 115 17.92 10.98 -2.40
CA PHE A 115 16.50 10.71 -2.65
C PHE A 115 16.08 11.24 -4.02
N LEU A 116 15.44 10.38 -4.81
CA LEU A 116 14.85 10.72 -6.09
C LEU A 116 13.46 10.09 -6.22
N ASP A 117 12.44 10.94 -6.32
CA ASP A 117 11.07 10.53 -6.64
C ASP A 117 10.61 11.19 -7.94
N LEU A 118 10.26 10.34 -8.91
CA LEU A 118 9.68 10.73 -10.19
C LEU A 118 8.43 9.91 -10.51
N SER A 119 7.79 9.35 -9.48
CA SER A 119 6.58 8.54 -9.64
C SER A 119 5.40 9.30 -10.23
N SER A 120 4.40 8.59 -10.76
CA SER A 120 3.21 9.18 -11.40
C SER A 120 3.59 10.25 -12.43
N ASN A 121 4.42 9.87 -13.39
CA ASN A 121 4.86 10.68 -14.53
C ASN A 121 4.76 9.87 -15.83
N ASN A 122 5.15 10.46 -16.97
CA ASN A 122 5.06 9.82 -18.29
C ASN A 122 6.46 9.44 -18.83
N LEU A 123 7.29 8.82 -17.99
CA LEU A 123 8.68 8.47 -18.26
C LEU A 123 8.83 7.26 -19.20
N HIS A 124 8.33 7.35 -20.43
CA HIS A 124 8.58 6.32 -21.45
C HIS A 124 10.09 5.99 -21.58
N GLY A 125 10.42 4.72 -21.80
CA GLY A 125 11.78 4.25 -22.02
C GLY A 125 12.25 3.31 -20.91
N ASN A 126 13.56 3.14 -20.76
CA ASN A 126 14.15 2.31 -19.71
C ASN A 126 15.00 3.17 -18.76
N ILE A 127 15.31 2.66 -17.57
CA ILE A 127 16.22 3.28 -16.62
C ILE A 127 17.59 3.46 -17.28
N PRO A 128 18.08 4.70 -17.47
CA PRO A 128 19.31 4.93 -18.22
C PRO A 128 20.56 4.58 -17.43
N ASP A 129 21.60 4.14 -18.14
CA ASP A 129 22.92 3.78 -17.58
C ASP A 129 23.53 4.87 -16.68
N CYS A 130 23.25 6.14 -17.00
CA CYS A 130 23.75 7.29 -16.27
C CYS A 130 23.29 7.31 -14.81
N LEU A 131 22.02 6.96 -14.53
CA LEU A 131 21.43 6.97 -13.19
C LEU A 131 22.11 5.91 -12.32
N CYS A 132 22.44 4.76 -12.93
CA CYS A 132 23.14 3.66 -12.27
C CYS A 132 24.59 4.00 -11.86
N HIS A 133 25.14 5.16 -12.26
CA HIS A 133 26.43 5.66 -11.76
C HIS A 133 26.30 6.45 -10.46
N ASN A 134 25.08 6.79 -10.00
CA ASN A 134 24.89 7.41 -8.71
C ASN A 134 25.00 6.34 -7.61
N LEU A 135 26.17 6.28 -6.98
CA LEU A 135 26.49 5.31 -5.94
C LEU A 135 26.10 5.77 -4.53
N VAL A 136 25.51 6.95 -4.37
CA VAL A 136 25.06 7.48 -3.07
C VAL A 136 23.54 7.44 -2.89
N LEU A 137 22.79 7.24 -3.98
CA LEU A 137 21.33 7.21 -3.96
C LEU A 137 20.82 6.09 -3.03
N LYS A 138 20.00 6.48 -2.06
CA LYS A 138 19.38 5.57 -1.09
C LYS A 138 17.95 5.23 -1.47
N GLU A 139 17.23 6.20 -2.04
CA GLU A 139 15.82 6.06 -2.38
C GLU A 139 15.61 6.40 -3.85
N LEU A 140 15.08 5.43 -4.59
CA LEU A 140 14.69 5.58 -5.99
C LEU A 140 13.24 5.13 -6.17
N ILE A 141 12.35 6.08 -6.40
CA ILE A 141 10.91 5.87 -6.54
C ILE A 141 10.51 6.26 -7.96
N LEU A 142 10.09 5.27 -8.75
CA LEU A 142 9.72 5.39 -10.16
C LEU A 142 8.40 4.65 -10.45
N PHE A 143 7.52 4.49 -9.46
CA PHE A 143 6.26 3.79 -9.68
C PHE A 143 5.35 4.56 -10.65
N ASP A 144 4.46 3.88 -11.37
CA ASP A 144 3.45 4.51 -12.25
C ASP A 144 4.08 5.52 -13.23
N SER A 145 5.04 5.05 -14.04
CA SER A 145 5.89 5.94 -14.85
C SER A 145 6.01 5.55 -16.33
N ASP A 146 5.27 4.53 -16.78
CA ASP A 146 5.30 3.98 -18.15
C ASP A 146 6.71 3.56 -18.65
N LEU A 147 7.59 3.18 -17.72
CA LEU A 147 8.91 2.63 -18.02
C LEU A 147 8.78 1.19 -18.51
N PHE A 148 9.63 0.77 -19.45
CA PHE A 148 9.57 -0.55 -20.07
C PHE A 148 10.96 -1.16 -20.35
N GLY A 149 10.95 -2.44 -20.70
CA GLY A 149 12.16 -3.21 -21.04
C GLY A 149 12.74 -3.94 -19.83
N SER A 150 13.95 -4.48 -19.94
CA SER A 150 14.59 -5.20 -18.84
C SER A 150 15.29 -4.23 -17.89
N ILE A 151 15.22 -4.50 -16.57
CA ILE A 151 16.01 -3.75 -15.60
C ILE A 151 17.50 -3.93 -15.92
N ASN A 152 18.20 -2.80 -15.98
CA ASN A 152 19.60 -2.74 -16.32
C ASN A 152 20.50 -3.47 -15.30
N LEU A 153 21.43 -4.30 -15.77
CA LEU A 153 22.41 -5.01 -14.91
C LEU A 153 23.26 -4.05 -14.05
N ARG A 154 23.47 -2.82 -14.50
CA ARG A 154 24.21 -1.80 -13.75
C ARG A 154 23.48 -1.33 -12.50
N LEU A 155 22.17 -1.52 -12.39
CA LEU A 155 21.41 -1.18 -11.19
C LEU A 155 22.00 -1.87 -9.96
N GLY A 156 22.51 -3.11 -10.11
CA GLY A 156 23.19 -3.82 -9.02
C GLY A 156 24.48 -3.19 -8.50
N LYS A 157 24.98 -2.10 -9.11
CA LYS A 157 26.08 -1.30 -8.58
C LYS A 157 25.63 -0.27 -7.54
N MET A 158 24.33 0.05 -7.48
CA MET A 158 23.76 1.03 -6.56
C MET A 158 23.56 0.42 -5.18
N VAL A 159 24.64 -0.07 -4.57
CA VAL A 159 24.64 -0.81 -3.30
C VAL A 159 24.23 0.03 -2.08
N SER A 160 24.13 1.35 -2.24
CA SER A 160 23.61 2.28 -1.24
C SER A 160 22.09 2.32 -1.17
N LEU A 161 21.39 1.80 -2.19
CA LEU A 161 19.93 1.76 -2.22
C LEU A 161 19.38 1.01 -1.00
N GLN A 162 18.43 1.67 -0.34
CA GLN A 162 17.63 1.21 0.78
C GLN A 162 16.18 1.00 0.35
N HIS A 163 15.66 1.88 -0.52
CA HIS A 163 14.30 1.81 -1.04
C HIS A 163 14.31 1.90 -2.57
N LEU A 164 13.72 0.89 -3.21
CA LEU A 164 13.55 0.83 -4.66
C LEU A 164 12.11 0.46 -4.99
N ASP A 165 11.39 1.40 -5.59
CA ASP A 165 10.04 1.17 -6.09
C ASP A 165 9.98 1.39 -7.61
N LEU A 166 9.75 0.30 -8.33
CA LEU A 166 9.56 0.28 -9.79
C LEU A 166 8.17 -0.27 -10.14
N SER A 167 7.22 -0.25 -9.20
CA SER A 167 5.89 -0.83 -9.42
C SER A 167 5.07 -0.09 -10.46
N ASP A 168 4.01 -0.72 -10.96
CA ASP A 168 3.09 -0.12 -11.94
C ASP A 168 3.82 0.42 -13.18
N ASN A 169 4.62 -0.44 -13.81
CA ASN A 169 5.37 -0.15 -15.03
C ASN A 169 5.29 -1.35 -15.99
N HIS A 170 6.02 -1.29 -17.10
CA HIS A 170 6.10 -2.31 -18.15
C HIS A 170 7.47 -3.02 -18.17
N PHE A 171 8.15 -3.12 -17.01
CA PHE A 171 9.43 -3.85 -16.96
C PHE A 171 9.21 -5.35 -17.19
N ASN A 172 10.09 -5.96 -17.98
CA ASN A 172 10.01 -7.37 -18.35
C ASN A 172 11.33 -8.11 -18.11
N GLY A 173 11.33 -9.41 -18.44
CA GLY A 173 12.48 -10.28 -18.31
C GLY A 173 12.37 -11.27 -17.16
N SER A 174 13.38 -12.14 -17.05
CA SER A 174 13.43 -13.18 -16.03
C SER A 174 14.00 -12.63 -14.71
N PHE A 175 13.33 -12.91 -13.60
CA PHE A 175 13.76 -12.44 -12.28
C PHE A 175 15.19 -12.89 -11.91
N HIS A 176 15.59 -14.09 -12.33
CA HIS A 176 16.95 -14.61 -12.10
C HIS A 176 18.05 -13.80 -12.80
N SER A 177 17.72 -13.03 -13.83
CA SER A 177 18.68 -12.17 -14.53
C SER A 177 18.84 -10.79 -13.89
N LEU A 178 18.00 -10.46 -12.90
CA LEU A 178 18.00 -9.16 -12.24
C LEU A 178 19.18 -9.09 -11.25
N PRO A 179 19.91 -7.96 -11.21
CA PRO A 179 21.08 -7.80 -10.34
C PRO A 179 20.68 -7.44 -8.89
N ILE A 180 19.49 -7.84 -8.45
CA ILE A 180 18.88 -7.45 -7.18
C ILE A 180 19.65 -8.02 -5.98
N SER A 181 20.21 -9.22 -6.13
CA SER A 181 21.01 -9.87 -5.08
C SER A 181 22.26 -9.07 -4.69
N ASN A 182 22.68 -8.10 -5.52
CA ASN A 182 23.80 -7.22 -5.25
C ASN A 182 23.43 -5.99 -4.39
N LEU A 183 22.14 -5.68 -4.22
CA LEU A 183 21.66 -4.50 -3.49
C LEU A 183 21.67 -4.75 -1.97
N THR A 184 22.84 -4.96 -1.38
CA THR A 184 22.97 -5.50 -0.02
C THR A 184 22.42 -4.62 1.12
N ASN A 185 22.22 -3.31 0.88
CA ASN A 185 21.60 -2.41 1.85
C ASN A 185 20.08 -2.25 1.67
N ILE A 186 19.47 -2.95 0.71
CA ILE A 186 18.05 -2.79 0.41
C ILE A 186 17.18 -3.22 1.60
N GLU A 187 16.24 -2.35 1.97
CA GLU A 187 15.28 -2.51 3.05
C GLU A 187 13.87 -2.71 2.50
N SER A 188 13.52 -2.03 1.41
CA SER A 188 12.27 -2.20 0.67
C SER A 188 12.51 -2.35 -0.84
N LEU A 189 11.96 -3.42 -1.41
CA LEU A 189 12.02 -3.71 -2.84
C LEU A 189 10.61 -3.97 -3.38
N VAL A 190 10.13 -3.06 -4.23
CA VAL A 190 8.80 -3.13 -4.82
C VAL A 190 8.90 -3.14 -6.35
N LEU A 191 8.49 -4.26 -6.95
CA LEU A 191 8.52 -4.56 -8.38
C LEU A 191 7.14 -5.05 -8.87
N SER A 192 6.09 -4.68 -8.12
CA SER A 192 4.73 -5.19 -8.37
C SER A 192 4.15 -4.59 -9.65
N ARG A 193 3.15 -5.26 -10.26
CA ARG A 193 2.43 -4.76 -11.45
C ARG A 193 3.38 -4.39 -12.59
N ASN A 194 4.11 -5.41 -13.05
CA ASN A 194 5.05 -5.34 -14.16
C ASN A 194 4.87 -6.60 -15.03
N GLU A 195 5.73 -6.77 -16.05
CA GLU A 195 5.70 -7.88 -16.99
C GLU A 195 6.81 -8.93 -16.71
N PHE A 196 7.35 -8.99 -15.48
CA PHE A 196 8.35 -9.99 -15.12
C PHE A 196 7.78 -11.40 -15.24
N HIS A 197 8.59 -12.34 -15.72
CA HIS A 197 8.14 -13.70 -15.97
C HIS A 197 9.19 -14.74 -15.52
N GLY A 198 8.79 -16.01 -15.60
CA GLY A 198 9.65 -17.14 -15.23
C GLY A 198 9.37 -17.67 -13.84
N ILE A 199 10.25 -18.54 -13.37
CA ILE A 199 10.15 -19.18 -12.06
C ILE A 199 11.10 -18.45 -11.11
N ILE A 200 10.66 -18.16 -9.90
CA ILE A 200 11.47 -17.54 -8.85
C ILE A 200 11.37 -18.35 -7.56
N SER A 201 12.50 -18.46 -6.86
CA SER A 201 12.59 -18.89 -5.47
C SER A 201 13.05 -17.71 -4.62
N LEU A 202 12.53 -17.59 -3.40
CA LEU A 202 12.93 -16.55 -2.44
C LEU A 202 14.42 -16.62 -2.06
N CYS A 203 15.10 -17.73 -2.36
CA CYS A 203 16.55 -17.88 -2.21
C CYS A 203 17.37 -16.82 -2.94
N ILE A 204 16.85 -16.19 -4.00
CA ILE A 204 17.55 -15.10 -4.69
C ILE A 204 17.81 -13.89 -3.78
N PHE A 205 16.99 -13.73 -2.74
CA PHE A 205 17.11 -12.65 -1.76
C PHE A 205 17.94 -13.05 -0.52
N ALA A 206 18.49 -14.27 -0.47
CA ALA A 206 19.13 -14.84 0.73
C ALA A 206 20.15 -13.93 1.42
N ASN A 207 20.89 -13.17 0.62
CA ASN A 207 22.00 -12.33 1.07
C ASN A 207 21.57 -10.90 1.44
N LEU A 208 20.30 -10.54 1.27
CA LEU A 208 19.76 -9.20 1.51
C LEU A 208 19.32 -9.07 2.97
N SER A 209 20.26 -9.11 3.92
CA SER A 209 19.96 -9.22 5.35
C SER A 209 19.11 -8.08 5.94
N ARG A 210 19.06 -6.93 5.27
CA ARG A 210 18.23 -5.77 5.66
C ARG A 210 16.83 -5.78 5.05
N LEU A 211 16.56 -6.66 4.08
CA LEU A 211 15.29 -6.68 3.36
C LEU A 211 14.16 -6.99 4.34
N SER A 212 13.27 -6.00 4.47
CA SER A 212 12.12 -6.03 5.36
C SER A 212 10.79 -5.99 4.60
N GLU A 213 10.79 -5.43 3.39
CA GLU A 213 9.63 -5.34 2.52
C GLU A 213 9.94 -5.88 1.13
N LEU A 214 9.15 -6.85 0.68
CA LEU A 214 9.23 -7.41 -0.67
C LEU A 214 7.85 -7.43 -1.31
N GLY A 215 7.70 -6.69 -2.41
CA GLY A 215 6.47 -6.69 -3.21
C GLY A 215 6.74 -7.02 -4.67
N ILE A 216 6.40 -8.23 -5.11
CA ILE A 216 6.61 -8.68 -6.50
C ILE A 216 5.29 -9.10 -7.17
N SER A 217 4.17 -8.60 -6.65
CA SER A 217 2.80 -8.95 -7.02
C SER A 217 2.48 -8.61 -8.48
N PHE A 218 1.44 -9.22 -9.06
CA PHE A 218 0.89 -8.92 -10.39
C PHE A 218 1.95 -8.90 -11.49
N ASN A 219 2.77 -9.94 -11.50
CA ASN A 219 3.71 -10.25 -12.57
C ASN A 219 3.35 -11.61 -13.18
N HIS A 220 3.92 -11.95 -14.33
CA HIS A 220 3.76 -13.27 -14.97
C HIS A 220 4.68 -14.35 -14.38
N MET A 221 4.97 -14.27 -13.08
CA MET A 221 5.91 -15.14 -12.40
C MET A 221 5.23 -16.33 -11.72
N VAL A 222 5.97 -17.43 -11.64
CA VAL A 222 5.65 -18.59 -10.81
C VAL A 222 6.60 -18.60 -9.63
N VAL A 223 6.06 -18.51 -8.41
CA VAL A 223 6.88 -18.55 -7.19
C VAL A 223 6.84 -19.98 -6.66
N GLU A 224 7.99 -20.65 -6.59
CA GLU A 224 8.10 -22.02 -6.09
C GLU A 224 8.55 -22.05 -4.63
N SER A 225 7.87 -22.88 -3.82
CA SER A 225 8.29 -23.17 -2.45
C SER A 225 9.57 -24.00 -2.42
N GLU A 226 10.45 -23.71 -1.48
CA GLU A 226 11.67 -24.48 -1.17
C GLU A 226 11.31 -25.94 -0.80
N ARG A 227 11.39 -26.88 -1.75
CA ARG A 227 11.14 -28.31 -1.47
C ARG A 227 12.39 -29.12 -1.09
N ASP A 228 13.60 -28.61 -1.31
CA ASP A 228 14.79 -29.47 -1.33
C ASP A 228 15.97 -29.06 -0.42
N SER A 229 15.74 -28.33 0.67
CA SER A 229 16.79 -28.14 1.70
C SER A 229 16.23 -27.95 3.11
N PRO A 230 16.25 -28.99 3.97
CA PRO A 230 15.82 -28.92 5.37
C PRO A 230 16.60 -27.93 6.26
N SER A 231 17.66 -27.32 5.74
CA SER A 231 18.60 -26.43 6.43
C SER A 231 18.54 -24.97 5.95
N TYR A 232 17.70 -24.62 4.97
CA TYR A 232 17.65 -23.25 4.49
C TYR A 232 16.83 -22.36 5.45
N ARG A 233 17.48 -21.33 5.96
CA ARG A 233 16.83 -20.20 6.64
C ARG A 233 17.35 -18.92 5.98
N PRO A 234 16.50 -18.11 5.37
CA PRO A 234 16.94 -16.82 4.85
C PRO A 234 17.55 -15.98 5.99
N TYR A 235 18.64 -15.27 5.71
CA TYR A 235 19.27 -14.37 6.69
C TYR A 235 18.49 -13.06 6.89
N PHE A 236 17.51 -12.80 6.03
CA PHE A 236 16.60 -11.66 6.11
C PHE A 236 15.33 -12.02 6.88
N SER A 237 14.64 -11.01 7.41
CA SER A 237 13.35 -11.15 8.06
C SER A 237 12.37 -10.17 7.44
N LEU A 238 11.46 -10.67 6.61
CA LEU A 238 10.43 -9.85 5.99
C LEU A 238 9.38 -9.46 7.03
N ASN A 239 9.18 -8.16 7.21
CA ASN A 239 8.00 -7.60 7.85
C ASN A 239 6.81 -7.67 6.90
N THR A 240 7.03 -7.34 5.61
CA THR A 240 5.99 -7.31 4.59
C THR A 240 6.35 -8.19 3.40
N LEU A 241 5.44 -9.11 3.06
CA LEU A 241 5.54 -9.95 1.86
C LEU A 241 4.26 -9.82 1.02
N ARG A 242 4.40 -9.36 -0.23
CA ARG A 242 3.29 -9.25 -1.20
C ARG A 242 3.57 -10.08 -2.46
N LEU A 243 2.78 -11.13 -2.64
CA LEU A 243 2.89 -12.10 -3.75
C LEU A 243 1.56 -12.26 -4.51
N CYS A 244 0.73 -11.22 -4.54
CA CYS A 244 -0.60 -11.25 -5.14
C CYS A 244 -0.49 -11.54 -6.64
N GLY A 245 -1.29 -12.45 -7.20
CA GLY A 245 -1.22 -12.80 -8.62
C GLY A 245 0.06 -13.49 -9.13
N CYS A 246 1.05 -13.79 -8.27
CA CYS A 246 2.18 -14.65 -8.63
C CYS A 246 1.74 -16.11 -8.52
N ASN A 247 1.72 -16.90 -9.59
CA ASN A 247 1.24 -18.28 -9.53
C ASN A 247 2.08 -19.13 -8.54
N LEU A 248 1.56 -19.31 -7.31
CA LEU A 248 2.28 -19.89 -6.19
C LEU A 248 2.19 -21.43 -6.24
N LYS A 249 3.31 -22.09 -6.52
CA LYS A 249 3.39 -23.55 -6.51
C LYS A 249 3.89 -24.06 -5.16
N ASN A 250 2.96 -24.62 -4.38
CA ASN A 250 3.18 -25.31 -3.10
C ASN A 250 3.61 -24.44 -1.91
N ASN A 251 3.50 -25.06 -0.73
CA ASN A 251 3.49 -24.49 0.62
C ASN A 251 4.67 -23.54 0.90
N THR A 252 4.40 -22.24 1.07
CA THR A 252 5.39 -21.24 1.50
C THR A 252 5.67 -21.41 3.00
N GLY A 253 6.37 -22.49 3.37
CA GLY A 253 6.72 -22.82 4.75
C GLY A 253 7.74 -21.88 5.42
N SER A 254 8.30 -20.92 4.67
CA SER A 254 9.38 -20.02 5.12
C SER A 254 8.87 -18.61 5.49
N VAL A 255 7.67 -18.52 6.05
CA VAL A 255 6.93 -17.25 6.30
C VAL A 255 6.67 -17.07 7.80
N SER A 256 7.68 -17.23 8.65
CA SER A 256 7.48 -17.40 10.10
C SER A 256 7.58 -16.12 10.96
N ARG A 257 7.66 -14.91 10.38
CA ARG A 257 7.93 -13.67 11.15
C ARG A 257 7.31 -12.38 10.61
N GLN A 258 6.40 -12.45 9.65
CA GLN A 258 5.81 -11.29 9.00
C GLN A 258 4.87 -10.50 9.91
N GLU A 259 4.89 -9.17 9.75
CA GLU A 259 3.83 -8.28 10.21
C GLU A 259 2.69 -8.18 9.17
N ARG A 260 3.00 -8.35 7.89
CA ARG A 260 2.04 -8.34 6.79
C ARG A 260 2.28 -9.49 5.81
N LEU A 261 1.22 -10.25 5.56
CA LEU A 261 1.19 -11.28 4.53
C LEU A 261 0.04 -11.01 3.56
N ASP A 262 0.40 -10.69 2.32
CA ASP A 262 -0.54 -10.35 1.25
C ASP A 262 -0.40 -11.34 0.09
N LEU A 263 -1.36 -12.27 0.00
CA LEU A 263 -1.42 -13.32 -1.02
C LEU A 263 -2.74 -13.25 -1.81
N GLN A 264 -3.35 -12.07 -1.90
CA GLN A 264 -4.64 -11.87 -2.54
C GLN A 264 -4.64 -12.05 -4.07
N ARG A 265 -5.83 -12.08 -4.66
CA ARG A 265 -6.08 -11.97 -6.12
C ARG A 265 -5.39 -13.05 -6.97
N SER A 266 -6.08 -14.18 -7.14
CA SER A 266 -5.86 -15.17 -8.21
C SER A 266 -4.51 -15.90 -8.18
N ASN A 267 -3.96 -16.17 -6.99
CA ASN A 267 -2.84 -17.11 -6.86
C ASN A 267 -3.26 -18.58 -7.04
N ASP A 268 -4.54 -18.84 -7.33
CA ASP A 268 -5.16 -20.17 -7.42
C ASP A 268 -4.91 -21.07 -6.18
N LEU A 269 -4.53 -20.45 -5.05
CA LEU A 269 -4.27 -21.15 -3.79
C LEU A 269 -5.52 -21.89 -3.36
N SER A 270 -5.39 -23.18 -3.07
CA SER A 270 -6.51 -24.08 -2.80
C SER A 270 -6.16 -25.09 -1.71
N GLY A 271 -7.16 -25.79 -1.19
CA GLY A 271 -6.98 -26.62 0.02
C GLY A 271 -7.35 -25.84 1.28
N GLU A 272 -6.93 -26.35 2.44
CA GLU A 272 -7.31 -25.78 3.74
C GLU A 272 -6.35 -24.69 4.18
N LEU A 273 -6.85 -23.62 4.82
CA LEU A 273 -6.01 -22.54 5.36
C LEU A 273 -4.93 -23.05 6.33
N SER A 274 -5.24 -24.11 7.08
CA SER A 274 -4.33 -24.76 8.04
C SER A 274 -3.03 -25.25 7.39
N THR A 275 -3.03 -25.56 6.09
CA THR A 275 -1.82 -26.02 5.40
C THR A 275 -0.87 -24.88 5.06
N TYR A 276 -1.36 -23.65 4.98
CA TYR A 276 -0.62 -22.47 4.55
C TYR A 276 -0.25 -21.52 5.69
N LEU A 277 -1.01 -21.55 6.79
CA LEU A 277 -0.88 -20.58 7.88
C LEU A 277 -0.29 -21.22 9.14
N PRO A 278 1.04 -21.14 9.35
CA PRO A 278 1.58 -21.31 10.69
C PRO A 278 1.06 -20.20 11.63
N VAL A 279 1.22 -20.39 12.94
CA VAL A 279 0.91 -19.32 13.91
C VAL A 279 1.94 -18.21 13.78
N LEU A 280 1.48 -17.01 13.43
CA LEU A 280 2.31 -15.82 13.23
C LEU A 280 1.97 -14.77 14.29
N PRO A 281 2.64 -14.79 15.46
CA PRO A 281 2.23 -13.98 16.60
C PRO A 281 2.43 -12.47 16.41
N LYS A 282 3.23 -12.06 15.42
CA LYS A 282 3.50 -10.66 15.05
C LYS A 282 2.70 -10.16 13.85
N LEU A 283 1.84 -11.01 13.28
CA LEU A 283 1.08 -10.68 12.10
C LEU A 283 -0.01 -9.65 12.45
N LYS A 284 0.03 -8.52 11.76
CA LYS A 284 -0.92 -7.40 11.86
C LYS A 284 -1.90 -7.39 10.69
N ALA A 285 -1.54 -7.92 9.53
CA ALA A 285 -2.46 -8.01 8.40
C ALA A 285 -2.30 -9.34 7.64
N LEU A 286 -3.43 -10.03 7.45
CA LEU A 286 -3.54 -11.25 6.67
C LEU A 286 -4.56 -11.06 5.54
N LEU A 287 -4.09 -11.02 4.29
CA LEU A 287 -4.92 -10.79 3.11
C LEU A 287 -4.82 -12.00 2.17
N LEU A 288 -5.89 -12.80 2.13
CA LEU A 288 -6.00 -14.05 1.37
C LEU A 288 -7.20 -14.05 0.42
N ASN A 289 -7.82 -12.89 0.21
CA ASN A 289 -9.03 -12.76 -0.58
C ASN A 289 -8.85 -13.12 -2.06
N ARG A 290 -9.95 -13.54 -2.69
CA ARG A 290 -9.99 -13.95 -4.11
C ARG A 290 -9.03 -15.11 -4.41
N ASN A 291 -9.07 -16.15 -3.59
CA ASN A 291 -8.37 -17.43 -3.81
C ASN A 291 -9.40 -18.59 -3.89
N ARG A 292 -8.92 -19.85 -3.83
CA ARG A 292 -9.75 -21.06 -3.89
C ARG A 292 -9.65 -21.89 -2.60
N PHE A 293 -9.36 -21.25 -1.46
CA PHE A 293 -9.29 -21.94 -0.16
C PHE A 293 -10.64 -22.57 0.18
N LYS A 294 -10.61 -23.75 0.82
CA LYS A 294 -11.78 -24.53 1.24
C LYS A 294 -11.63 -24.97 2.68
N GLY A 295 -12.67 -25.59 3.23
CA GLY A 295 -12.68 -26.07 4.61
C GLY A 295 -12.91 -24.93 5.60
N ARG A 296 -12.66 -25.20 6.88
CA ARG A 296 -12.97 -24.27 7.97
C ARG A 296 -11.92 -23.18 8.13
N ILE A 297 -12.33 -22.05 8.71
CA ILE A 297 -11.39 -21.09 9.28
C ILE A 297 -10.72 -21.77 10.50
N PRO A 298 -9.39 -21.95 10.51
CA PRO A 298 -8.69 -22.65 11.58
C PRO A 298 -8.67 -21.82 12.87
N SER A 299 -8.93 -22.43 14.03
CA SER A 299 -8.88 -21.75 15.33
C SER A 299 -7.49 -21.23 15.70
N GLN A 300 -6.44 -21.71 15.04
CA GLN A 300 -5.09 -21.18 15.14
C GLN A 300 -5.01 -19.70 14.80
N ILE A 301 -5.93 -19.16 13.99
CA ILE A 301 -5.99 -17.73 13.68
C ILE A 301 -6.18 -16.88 14.94
N CYS A 302 -6.90 -17.41 15.94
CA CYS A 302 -7.13 -16.77 17.23
C CYS A 302 -5.85 -16.59 18.06
N GLN A 303 -4.73 -17.21 17.66
CA GLN A 303 -3.43 -17.06 18.31
C GLN A 303 -2.62 -15.86 17.76
N MET A 304 -3.05 -15.26 16.64
CA MET A 304 -2.45 -14.07 16.04
C MET A 304 -2.99 -12.81 16.73
N ARG A 305 -2.58 -12.60 17.99
CA ARG A 305 -3.19 -11.61 18.89
C ARG A 305 -2.99 -10.15 18.49
N GLU A 306 -2.01 -9.88 17.64
CA GLU A 306 -1.69 -8.54 17.14
C GLU A 306 -2.36 -8.25 15.78
N LEU A 307 -3.33 -9.06 15.32
CA LEU A 307 -3.95 -8.91 14.00
C LEU A 307 -4.90 -7.71 13.94
N TYR A 308 -4.68 -6.79 13.01
CA TYR A 308 -5.53 -5.62 12.75
C TYR A 308 -6.50 -5.93 11.63
N VAL A 309 -6.01 -6.51 10.54
CA VAL A 309 -6.77 -6.74 9.31
C VAL A 309 -6.79 -8.23 8.98
N LEU A 310 -8.00 -8.77 8.83
CA LEU A 310 -8.23 -10.11 8.31
C LEU A 310 -9.14 -10.05 7.10
N ASP A 311 -8.61 -10.34 5.91
CA ASP A 311 -9.41 -10.48 4.69
C ASP A 311 -9.28 -11.91 4.13
N LEU A 312 -10.34 -12.70 4.31
CA LEU A 312 -10.51 -14.05 3.77
C LEU A 312 -11.60 -14.09 2.69
N SER A 313 -12.06 -12.93 2.21
CA SER A 313 -13.22 -12.81 1.35
C SER A 313 -13.05 -13.51 0.00
N ARG A 314 -14.16 -13.85 -0.65
CA ARG A 314 -14.17 -14.44 -2.02
C ARG A 314 -13.30 -15.70 -2.10
N ASN A 315 -13.56 -16.65 -1.21
CA ASN A 315 -12.96 -17.99 -1.19
C ASN A 315 -14.07 -19.06 -1.19
N GLY A 316 -13.72 -20.32 -0.91
CA GLY A 316 -14.66 -21.42 -0.72
C GLY A 316 -14.70 -21.94 0.72
N LEU A 317 -14.38 -21.10 1.72
CA LEU A 317 -14.35 -21.46 3.14
C LEU A 317 -15.76 -21.83 3.63
N SER A 318 -15.86 -22.79 4.54
CA SER A 318 -17.12 -23.34 5.03
C SER A 318 -17.10 -23.65 6.51
N GLY A 319 -18.24 -24.01 7.09
CA GLY A 319 -18.37 -24.24 8.53
C GLY A 319 -18.44 -22.93 9.31
N ASP A 320 -18.27 -23.02 10.62
CA ASP A 320 -18.56 -21.91 11.52
C ASP A 320 -17.37 -20.96 11.66
N ILE A 321 -17.67 -19.71 12.01
CA ILE A 321 -16.66 -18.74 12.45
C ILE A 321 -16.13 -19.20 13.83
N PRO A 322 -14.80 -19.21 14.08
CA PRO A 322 -14.27 -19.73 15.35
C PRO A 322 -14.75 -18.92 16.57
N ASP A 323 -15.31 -19.62 17.56
CA ASP A 323 -15.77 -19.03 18.83
C ASP A 323 -14.63 -18.43 19.69
N CYS A 324 -13.37 -18.52 19.25
CA CYS A 324 -12.20 -17.96 19.92
C CYS A 324 -11.76 -16.61 19.35
N ILE A 325 -12.53 -16.02 18.43
CA ILE A 325 -12.13 -14.84 17.65
C ILE A 325 -11.83 -13.61 18.55
N ASP A 326 -12.43 -13.56 19.73
CA ASP A 326 -12.20 -12.56 20.78
C ASP A 326 -10.84 -12.68 21.48
N ASN A 327 -10.10 -13.77 21.29
CA ASN A 327 -8.71 -13.88 21.76
C ASN A 327 -7.72 -13.00 20.98
N ILE A 328 -8.16 -12.40 19.86
CA ILE A 328 -7.35 -11.45 19.09
C ILE A 328 -7.44 -10.09 19.81
N THR A 329 -6.48 -9.85 20.71
CA THR A 329 -6.52 -8.73 21.66
C THR A 329 -6.49 -7.36 21.00
N SER A 330 -5.88 -7.23 19.83
CA SER A 330 -5.92 -6.00 19.02
C SER A 330 -7.35 -5.56 18.66
N TRP A 331 -8.31 -6.48 18.60
CA TRP A 331 -9.72 -6.19 18.30
C TRP A 331 -10.59 -5.98 19.55
N THR A 332 -10.11 -6.34 20.74
CA THR A 332 -10.89 -6.28 21.98
C THR A 332 -10.38 -5.27 23.00
N ASP A 333 -9.11 -4.87 22.92
CA ASP A 333 -8.47 -3.98 23.88
C ASP A 333 -8.03 -2.65 23.24
N SER A 334 -8.65 -1.57 23.70
CA SER A 334 -8.33 -0.18 23.36
C SER A 334 -6.88 0.23 23.63
N SER A 335 -6.14 -0.50 24.48
CA SER A 335 -4.72 -0.26 24.74
C SER A 335 -3.83 -0.51 23.51
N TYR A 336 -4.30 -1.30 22.53
CA TYR A 336 -3.65 -1.51 21.23
C TYR A 336 -3.92 -0.35 20.25
N GLY A 337 -4.04 0.87 20.77
CA GLY A 337 -4.34 2.08 20.03
C GLY A 337 -3.25 2.43 19.02
N GLY A 338 -3.65 2.57 17.76
CA GLY A 338 -2.80 3.00 16.67
C GLY A 338 -3.43 2.62 15.34
N TYR A 339 -3.88 3.59 14.57
CA TYR A 339 -3.98 3.39 13.13
C TYR A 339 -2.60 2.94 12.64
N LEU A 340 -2.51 1.97 11.71
CA LEU A 340 -1.25 1.65 11.06
C LEU A 340 -0.85 2.84 10.15
N GLN A 341 -0.31 3.91 10.73
CA GLN A 341 0.24 5.07 10.02
C GLN A 341 1.74 4.85 9.79
N THR A 342 2.08 4.14 8.72
CA THR A 342 3.47 4.12 8.23
C THR A 342 3.45 4.19 6.71
N ALA A 343 4.32 4.99 6.11
CA ALA A 343 4.33 5.28 4.66
C ALA A 343 4.45 4.03 3.75
N SER A 344 5.08 2.95 4.24
CA SER A 344 5.17 1.62 3.58
C SER A 344 3.78 0.92 3.41
N TRP A 345 2.79 1.42 4.13
CA TRP A 345 1.41 0.99 4.09
C TRP A 345 0.55 2.14 3.57
N ASN A 346 0.94 2.90 2.54
CA ASN A 346 0.00 3.81 1.87
C ASN A 346 -0.24 3.41 0.40
N ALA A 347 0.56 2.46 -0.12
CA ALA A 347 0.59 2.10 -1.54
C ALA A 347 -0.27 0.87 -1.92
N ILE A 348 -1.30 0.49 -1.14
CA ILE A 348 -1.99 -0.79 -1.39
C ILE A 348 -3.52 -0.67 -1.37
N ASP A 349 -4.06 -1.07 -2.52
CA ASP A 349 -5.44 -1.44 -2.87
C ASP A 349 -5.99 -2.55 -1.94
N ILE A 350 -6.33 -2.20 -0.67
CA ILE A 350 -6.99 -3.10 0.32
C ILE A 350 -8.46 -2.71 0.52
N THR A 351 -9.04 -1.87 -0.32
CA THR A 351 -10.45 -1.52 -0.14
C THR A 351 -11.31 -2.76 -0.42
N PRO A 352 -12.14 -3.21 0.53
CA PRO A 352 -13.39 -3.85 0.15
C PRO A 352 -14.08 -2.90 -0.84
N HIS A 353 -14.66 -3.42 -1.90
CA HIS A 353 -15.34 -2.68 -2.98
C HIS A 353 -16.52 -1.76 -2.53
N ILE A 354 -16.61 -1.45 -1.24
CA ILE A 354 -17.71 -0.76 -0.57
C ILE A 354 -17.37 0.71 -0.26
N TYR A 355 -16.10 1.13 -0.30
CA TYR A 355 -15.72 2.53 -0.03
C TYR A 355 -15.31 3.29 -1.29
N SER A 356 -16.13 4.29 -1.64
CA SER A 356 -15.70 5.41 -2.47
C SER A 356 -14.81 6.37 -1.66
N ALA A 357 -13.50 6.31 -1.91
CA ALA A 357 -12.59 7.46 -2.00
C ALA A 357 -12.34 8.41 -0.80
N ARG A 358 -12.72 8.14 0.45
CA ARG A 358 -12.20 8.93 1.60
C ARG A 358 -11.85 8.03 2.79
N TYR A 359 -10.65 8.21 3.32
CA TYR A 359 -10.01 7.46 4.43
C TYR A 359 -9.36 6.14 4.02
N VAL A 360 -8.21 6.25 3.35
CA VAL A 360 -7.22 5.18 3.13
C VAL A 360 -6.45 4.87 4.43
N SER A 361 -7.15 4.69 5.55
CA SER A 361 -6.51 4.33 6.82
C SER A 361 -6.66 2.84 7.07
N TYR A 362 -5.53 2.20 7.33
CA TYR A 362 -5.35 0.79 7.61
C TYR A 362 -5.95 0.47 9.00
N SER A 363 -7.27 0.45 9.01
CA SER A 363 -8.17 0.32 10.14
C SER A 363 -8.38 -1.14 10.56
N LYS A 364 -8.68 -1.36 11.84
CA LYS A 364 -8.95 -2.69 12.38
C LYS A 364 -10.25 -3.24 11.77
N GLY A 365 -10.22 -4.41 11.14
CA GLY A 365 -11.44 -5.00 10.60
C GLY A 365 -11.32 -6.38 9.98
N ILE A 366 -12.47 -6.96 9.71
CA ILE A 366 -12.65 -8.36 9.31
C ILE A 366 -13.56 -8.45 8.09
N ASP A 367 -13.06 -9.08 7.01
CA ASP A 367 -13.85 -9.41 5.83
C ASP A 367 -13.75 -10.92 5.58
N VAL A 368 -14.87 -11.61 5.76
CA VAL A 368 -15.03 -13.03 5.44
C VAL A 368 -16.15 -13.24 4.41
N SER A 369 -16.52 -12.18 3.69
CA SER A 369 -17.63 -12.17 2.75
C SER A 369 -17.41 -13.09 1.55
N SER A 370 -18.49 -13.42 0.84
CA SER A 370 -18.44 -14.23 -0.39
C SER A 370 -17.74 -15.58 -0.17
N ASN A 371 -18.16 -16.31 0.86
CA ASN A 371 -17.70 -17.65 1.21
C ASN A 371 -18.90 -18.60 1.34
N LYS A 372 -18.71 -19.76 1.99
CA LYS A 372 -19.76 -20.74 2.33
C LYS A 372 -19.85 -20.94 3.84
N LEU A 373 -19.52 -19.91 4.62
CA LEU A 373 -19.56 -19.98 6.08
C LEU A 373 -21.00 -20.21 6.55
N SER A 374 -21.17 -21.06 7.55
CA SER A 374 -22.45 -21.49 8.10
C SER A 374 -22.50 -21.27 9.60
N GLY A 375 -23.55 -21.78 10.26
CA GLY A 375 -23.71 -21.64 11.70
C GLY A 375 -24.23 -20.27 12.09
N GLN A 376 -24.24 -19.99 13.38
CA GLN A 376 -24.68 -18.71 13.93
C GLN A 376 -23.54 -17.70 13.96
N ILE A 377 -23.86 -16.41 14.01
CA ILE A 377 -22.88 -15.38 14.38
C ILE A 377 -22.47 -15.65 15.84
N PRO A 378 -21.20 -15.98 16.13
CA PRO A 378 -20.78 -16.35 17.47
C PRO A 378 -20.84 -15.13 18.40
N ILE A 379 -21.28 -15.34 19.65
CA ILE A 379 -21.45 -14.23 20.61
C ILE A 379 -20.12 -13.52 20.91
N GLN A 380 -18.99 -14.19 20.73
CA GLN A 380 -17.65 -13.63 20.89
C GLN A 380 -17.34 -12.50 19.90
N MET A 381 -17.99 -12.48 18.72
CA MET A 381 -17.87 -11.34 17.81
C MET A 381 -18.36 -10.04 18.43
N THR A 382 -19.22 -10.09 19.46
CA THR A 382 -19.73 -8.90 20.15
C THR A 382 -18.72 -8.28 21.13
N GLN A 383 -17.57 -8.93 21.33
CA GLN A 383 -16.47 -8.44 22.18
C GLN A 383 -15.43 -7.65 21.38
N LEU A 384 -15.52 -7.63 20.04
CA LEU A 384 -14.54 -7.02 19.15
C LEU A 384 -14.72 -5.49 19.06
N THR A 385 -14.73 -4.80 20.19
CA THR A 385 -15.14 -3.39 20.30
C THR A 385 -14.24 -2.40 19.58
N GLU A 386 -13.03 -2.82 19.17
CA GLU A 386 -12.04 -1.98 18.50
C GLU A 386 -12.07 -2.09 16.97
N ILE A 387 -12.92 -2.95 16.39
CA ILE A 387 -13.02 -3.05 14.92
C ILE A 387 -13.84 -1.88 14.37
N LEU A 388 -13.42 -1.39 13.20
CA LEU A 388 -14.04 -0.29 12.47
C LEU A 388 -14.92 -0.82 11.33
N TRP A 389 -14.62 -1.99 10.78
CA TRP A 389 -15.45 -2.61 9.75
C TRP A 389 -15.56 -4.12 9.93
N LEU A 390 -16.76 -4.64 9.66
CA LEU A 390 -17.09 -6.06 9.72
C LEU A 390 -17.96 -6.43 8.51
N ASN A 391 -17.41 -7.26 7.63
CA ASN A 391 -18.13 -7.79 6.48
C ASN A 391 -18.23 -9.32 6.55
N MET A 392 -19.45 -9.81 6.69
CA MET A 392 -19.79 -11.24 6.66
C MET A 392 -20.80 -11.58 5.57
N SER A 393 -21.01 -10.68 4.60
CA SER A 393 -22.04 -10.83 3.60
C SER A 393 -21.78 -11.96 2.62
N ASN A 394 -22.82 -12.38 1.90
CA ASN A 394 -22.72 -13.43 0.88
C ASN A 394 -22.16 -14.75 1.47
N ASN A 395 -22.81 -15.25 2.52
CA ASN A 395 -22.49 -16.50 3.21
C ASN A 395 -23.79 -17.31 3.46
N LEU A 396 -23.71 -18.35 4.30
CA LEU A 396 -24.82 -19.23 4.69
C LEU A 396 -25.11 -19.12 6.21
N LEU A 397 -24.86 -17.96 6.82
CA LEU A 397 -25.07 -17.75 8.26
C LEU A 397 -26.56 -17.82 8.61
N ILE A 398 -26.88 -18.52 9.70
CA ILE A 398 -28.24 -18.78 10.19
C ILE A 398 -28.43 -18.21 11.61
N GLY A 399 -29.65 -18.32 12.13
CA GLY A 399 -29.98 -17.88 13.48
C GLY A 399 -30.31 -16.39 13.56
N GLN A 400 -30.46 -15.88 14.77
CA GLN A 400 -30.78 -14.47 15.00
C GLN A 400 -29.52 -13.62 15.03
N ILE A 401 -29.64 -12.34 14.68
CA ILE A 401 -28.58 -11.38 14.94
C ILE A 401 -28.49 -11.19 16.47
N PRO A 402 -27.34 -11.44 17.12
CA PRO A 402 -27.22 -11.27 18.57
C PRO A 402 -27.50 -9.82 18.96
N SER A 403 -28.34 -9.59 19.96
CA SER A 403 -28.61 -8.22 20.45
C SER A 403 -27.34 -7.52 20.94
N SER A 404 -26.39 -8.26 21.50
CA SER A 404 -25.10 -7.73 21.93
C SER A 404 -24.22 -7.22 20.77
N LEU A 405 -24.56 -7.46 19.49
CA LEU A 405 -23.83 -6.89 18.36
C LEU A 405 -23.85 -5.35 18.37
N GLY A 406 -24.86 -4.74 19.00
CA GLY A 406 -24.89 -3.30 19.27
C GLY A 406 -23.79 -2.78 20.20
N ASN A 407 -22.95 -3.65 20.77
CA ASN A 407 -21.80 -3.26 21.60
C ASN A 407 -20.59 -2.81 20.76
N LEU A 408 -20.58 -3.06 19.44
CA LEU A 408 -19.49 -2.72 18.53
C LEU A 408 -19.48 -1.22 18.18
N ARG A 409 -19.35 -0.36 19.20
CA ARG A 409 -19.56 1.09 19.10
C ARG A 409 -18.55 1.83 18.23
N GLY A 410 -17.42 1.19 17.88
CA GLY A 410 -16.44 1.74 16.95
C GLY A 410 -16.71 1.41 15.48
N VAL A 411 -17.70 0.56 15.17
CA VAL A 411 -17.95 0.11 13.79
C VAL A 411 -18.54 1.24 12.95
N GLU A 412 -17.83 1.56 11.88
CA GLU A 412 -18.19 2.49 10.81
C GLU A 412 -18.91 1.77 9.66
N SER A 413 -18.60 0.50 9.40
CA SER A 413 -19.29 -0.31 8.38
C SER A 413 -19.59 -1.73 8.83
N LEU A 414 -20.86 -2.11 8.71
CA LEU A 414 -21.37 -3.44 9.05
C LEU A 414 -22.20 -4.01 7.89
N ASP A 415 -21.70 -5.07 7.28
CA ASP A 415 -22.40 -5.77 6.20
C ASP A 415 -22.66 -7.24 6.58
N LEU A 416 -23.94 -7.56 6.81
CA LEU A 416 -24.46 -8.90 7.06
C LEU A 416 -25.38 -9.38 5.93
N SER A 417 -25.42 -8.66 4.81
CA SER A 417 -26.34 -8.92 3.72
C SER A 417 -26.12 -10.29 3.07
N HIS A 418 -27.11 -10.77 2.31
CA HIS A 418 -26.99 -12.04 1.58
C HIS A 418 -26.60 -13.23 2.48
N ASN A 419 -27.38 -13.45 3.54
CA ASN A 419 -27.25 -14.58 4.46
C ASN A 419 -28.64 -15.23 4.70
N LEU A 420 -28.74 -16.14 5.67
CA LEU A 420 -29.97 -16.84 6.05
C LEU A 420 -30.42 -16.45 7.47
N LEU A 421 -30.10 -15.23 7.91
CA LEU A 421 -30.43 -14.75 9.25
C LEU A 421 -31.94 -14.58 9.42
N ILE A 422 -32.44 -14.89 10.62
CA ILE A 422 -33.86 -14.88 10.97
C ILE A 422 -34.14 -14.00 12.19
N GLY A 423 -35.42 -13.83 12.54
CA GLY A 423 -35.83 -13.07 13.71
C GLY A 423 -35.92 -11.57 13.44
N GLN A 424 -35.92 -10.77 14.50
CA GLN A 424 -36.04 -9.31 14.41
C GLN A 424 -34.66 -8.66 14.35
N ILE A 425 -34.58 -7.47 13.75
CA ILE A 425 -33.41 -6.61 13.90
C ILE A 425 -33.38 -6.15 15.37
N PRO A 426 -32.28 -6.37 16.13
CA PRO A 426 -32.21 -5.96 17.52
C PRO A 426 -32.23 -4.43 17.66
N SER A 427 -33.05 -3.88 18.56
CA SER A 427 -33.09 -2.43 18.84
C SER A 427 -31.75 -1.87 19.34
N SER A 428 -30.93 -2.72 19.96
CA SER A 428 -29.57 -2.39 20.37
C SER A 428 -28.64 -1.97 19.22
N MET A 429 -28.98 -2.26 17.96
CA MET A 429 -28.23 -1.73 16.81
C MET A 429 -28.23 -0.20 16.72
N GLY A 430 -29.21 0.48 17.33
CA GLY A 430 -29.18 1.95 17.47
C GLY A 430 -27.99 2.48 18.29
N ASN A 431 -27.25 1.61 18.99
CA ASN A 431 -26.05 1.99 19.74
C ASN A 431 -24.79 2.15 18.87
N LEU A 432 -24.83 1.76 17.59
CA LEU A 432 -23.70 1.85 16.64
C LEU A 432 -23.52 3.29 16.12
N ARG A 433 -23.29 4.24 17.03
CA ARG A 433 -23.45 5.69 16.76
C ARG A 433 -22.53 6.28 15.68
N VAL A 434 -21.45 5.59 15.32
CA VAL A 434 -20.50 6.02 14.29
C VAL A 434 -20.66 5.26 12.97
N VAL A 435 -21.67 4.39 12.86
CA VAL A 435 -21.89 3.61 11.64
C VAL A 435 -22.29 4.52 10.49
N GLU A 436 -21.54 4.41 9.40
CA GLU A 436 -21.72 5.14 8.15
C GLU A 436 -22.43 4.26 7.12
N SER A 437 -22.21 2.94 7.18
CA SER A 437 -22.81 1.95 6.29
C SER A 437 -23.33 0.74 7.07
N LEU A 438 -24.61 0.42 6.89
CA LEU A 438 -25.27 -0.73 7.51
C LEU A 438 -26.10 -1.48 6.47
N ASP A 439 -25.68 -2.69 6.11
CA ASP A 439 -26.41 -3.54 5.17
C ASP A 439 -26.84 -4.87 5.82
N LEU A 440 -28.16 -5.04 5.94
CA LEU A 440 -28.81 -6.26 6.44
C LEU A 440 -29.70 -6.91 5.37
N SER A 441 -29.64 -6.42 4.14
CA SER A 441 -30.51 -6.83 3.03
C SER A 441 -30.31 -8.30 2.66
N HIS A 442 -31.25 -8.87 1.90
CA HIS A 442 -31.14 -10.27 1.43
C HIS A 442 -30.93 -11.30 2.57
N ASN A 443 -31.70 -11.16 3.65
CA ASN A 443 -31.83 -12.13 4.75
C ASN A 443 -33.30 -12.55 4.92
N ASN A 444 -33.59 -13.42 5.89
CA ASN A 444 -34.95 -13.84 6.26
C ASN A 444 -35.42 -13.16 7.58
N LEU A 445 -35.05 -11.88 7.72
CA LEU A 445 -35.43 -11.05 8.87
C LEU A 445 -36.94 -10.74 8.84
N SER A 446 -37.52 -10.53 10.02
CA SER A 446 -38.96 -10.38 10.24
C SER A 446 -39.25 -9.34 11.34
N GLY A 447 -40.52 -8.97 11.50
CA GLY A 447 -40.92 -7.97 12.49
C GLY A 447 -40.68 -6.53 12.02
N TRP A 448 -40.68 -5.60 12.98
CA TRP A 448 -40.57 -4.17 12.71
C TRP A 448 -39.11 -3.73 12.63
N VAL A 449 -38.84 -2.75 11.79
CA VAL A 449 -37.56 -2.01 11.83
C VAL A 449 -37.52 -1.22 13.15
N PRO A 450 -36.53 -1.42 14.02
CA PRO A 450 -36.46 -0.73 15.30
C PRO A 450 -36.36 0.79 15.11
N PRO A 451 -37.18 1.60 15.80
CA PRO A 451 -37.11 3.06 15.71
C PRO A 451 -35.76 3.62 16.17
N GLU A 452 -35.02 2.89 17.01
CA GLU A 452 -33.67 3.25 17.47
C GLU A 452 -32.66 3.40 16.31
N LEU A 453 -32.91 2.75 15.16
CA LEU A 453 -32.07 2.95 13.97
C LEU A 453 -32.16 4.38 13.40
N THR A 454 -33.23 5.13 13.72
CA THR A 454 -33.34 6.55 13.34
C THR A 454 -32.38 7.46 14.12
N GLU A 455 -31.75 6.95 15.18
CA GLU A 455 -30.77 7.69 15.99
C GLU A 455 -29.34 7.63 15.41
N LEU A 456 -29.11 6.85 14.34
CA LEU A 456 -27.82 6.70 13.68
C LEU A 456 -27.49 7.93 12.81
N ALA A 457 -26.85 8.93 13.44
CA ALA A 457 -26.59 10.23 12.82
C ALA A 457 -25.54 10.23 11.69
N SER A 458 -24.68 9.21 11.63
CA SER A 458 -23.58 9.11 10.65
C SER A 458 -23.93 8.30 9.40
N LEU A 459 -25.13 7.70 9.34
CA LEU A 459 -25.51 6.80 8.24
C LEU A 459 -25.72 7.60 6.93
N PHE A 460 -24.97 7.25 5.88
CA PHE A 460 -25.20 7.78 4.54
C PHE A 460 -26.15 6.86 3.76
N PHE A 461 -27.00 7.43 2.91
CA PHE A 461 -28.01 6.72 2.11
C PHE A 461 -27.66 6.67 0.62
#